data_AF-A0AA43QWS3-F1
#
_entry.id   AF-A0AA43QWS3-F1
#
_cell.length_a   1.000
_cell.length_b   1.000
_cell.length_c   1.000
_cell.angle_alpha   90.00
_cell.angle_beta   90.00
_cell.angle_gamma   90.00
#
_symmetry.space_group_name_H-M   'P 1'
#
loop_
_entity.id
_entity.type
_entity.pdbx_description
1 polymer ?
#
loop_
_entity_poly.entity_id
_entity_poly.type
_entity_poly.pdbx_seq_one_letter_code
_entity_poly.pdbx_strand_id
1 'polypeptide(L)'
;MKATYVELEVPRFGKFADQNLNTDIIGREIFKDPITDDGTKKSATGLLTVSRDAFGEISLNDKVSWELEDKGLLKTIYKDGEFKNQTTLTQIRERLKQ
;
A
#
# COMPACT_ATOMS: atom_id res chain seq x y z
N MET A 1 -3.60 12.43 -3.06
CA MET A 1 -3.38 11.25 -2.21
C MET A 1 -1.92 11.27 -1.76
N LYS A 2 -1.60 11.04 -0.48
CA LYS A 2 -0.20 10.88 -0.06
C LYS A 2 0.10 9.39 0.04
N ALA A 3 1.27 8.99 -0.41
CA ALA A 3 1.75 7.62 -0.24
C ALA A 3 2.07 7.36 1.24
N THR A 4 1.79 6.14 1.71
CA THR A 4 2.21 5.64 3.04
C THR A 4 3.50 4.83 2.95
N TYR A 5 3.91 4.45 1.74
CA TYR A 5 5.07 3.63 1.43
C TYR A 5 5.67 4.05 0.09
N VAL A 6 7.00 3.99 -0.03
CA VAL A 6 7.72 4.18 -1.29
C VAL A 6 8.90 3.22 -1.37
N GLU A 7 9.19 2.73 -2.58
CA GLU A 7 10.40 1.99 -2.88
C GLU A 7 11.45 2.97 -3.43
N LEU A 8 12.64 2.98 -2.82
CA LEU A 8 13.76 3.83 -3.23
C LEU A 8 14.86 2.96 -3.82
N GLU A 9 15.32 3.31 -5.02
CA GLU A 9 16.54 2.76 -5.59
C GLU A 9 17.75 3.45 -4.96
N VAL A 10 18.58 2.70 -4.25
CA VAL A 10 19.81 3.20 -3.61
C VAL A 10 21.04 2.50 -4.18
N PRO A 11 22.16 3.21 -4.40
CA PRO A 11 23.38 2.60 -4.90
C PRO A 11 24.03 1.69 -3.85
N ARG A 12 24.47 0.48 -4.26
CA ARG A 12 25.15 -0.49 -3.38
C ARG A 12 26.49 0.01 -2.81
N PHE A 13 27.25 0.78 -3.59
CA PHE A 13 28.60 1.19 -3.23
C PHE A 13 28.83 2.68 -3.51
N GLY A 14 28.90 3.49 -2.45
CA GLY A 14 29.35 4.89 -2.50
C GLY A 14 28.50 5.83 -3.37
N LYS A 15 28.78 7.13 -3.31
CA LYS A 15 28.05 8.18 -4.05
C LYS A 15 28.36 8.23 -5.56
N PHE A 16 29.07 7.24 -6.09
CA PHE A 16 29.53 7.20 -7.48
C PHE A 16 29.12 5.86 -8.09
N ALA A 17 27.82 5.65 -8.26
CA ALA A 17 27.32 4.53 -9.04
C ALA A 17 27.25 4.97 -10.50
N ASP A 18 28.16 4.45 -11.32
CA ASP A 18 28.03 4.50 -12.76
C ASP A 18 26.68 3.88 -13.17
N GLN A 19 25.94 4.64 -13.98
CA GLN A 19 24.85 4.24 -14.87
C GLN A 19 24.18 2.89 -14.53
N ASN A 20 23.14 2.91 -13.69
CA ASN A 20 22.07 1.91 -13.58
C ASN A 20 22.46 0.43 -13.35
N LEU A 21 23.70 0.11 -13.00
CA LEU A 21 24.17 -1.29 -12.95
C LEU A 21 24.28 -1.87 -11.54
N ASN A 22 24.02 -1.10 -10.48
CA ASN A 22 24.26 -1.57 -9.10
C ASN A 22 23.39 -0.86 -8.03
N THR A 23 22.07 -0.83 -8.23
CA THR A 23 21.10 -0.29 -7.26
C THR A 23 20.34 -1.40 -6.54
N ASP A 24 20.05 -1.18 -5.26
CA ASP A 24 19.13 -2.00 -4.45
C ASP A 24 17.83 -1.23 -4.22
N ILE A 25 16.71 -1.97 -4.16
CA ILE A 25 15.41 -1.41 -3.84
C ILE A 25 15.19 -1.55 -2.33
N ILE A 26 14.99 -0.42 -1.65
CA ILE A 26 14.68 -0.38 -0.22
C ILE A 26 13.31 0.27 0.00
N GLY A 27 12.44 -0.42 0.73
CA GLY A 27 11.16 0.10 1.17
C GLY A 27 11.29 1.14 2.28
N ARG A 28 10.62 2.29 2.13
CA ARG A 28 10.58 3.35 3.14
C ARG A 28 9.14 3.73 3.48
N GLU A 29 8.84 3.73 4.77
CA GLU A 29 7.56 4.22 5.30
C GLU A 29 7.49 5.75 5.19
N ILE A 30 6.33 6.26 4.80
CA ILE A 30 6.01 7.69 4.74
C ILE A 30 4.91 7.98 5.76
N PHE A 31 5.12 8.99 6.60
CA PHE A 31 4.13 9.45 7.56
C PHE A 31 4.21 10.96 7.76
N LYS A 32 3.11 11.53 8.27
CA LYS A 32 3.08 12.94 8.72
C LYS A 32 2.74 12.99 10.19
N ASP A 33 3.53 13.78 10.91
CA ASP A 33 3.30 14.13 12.31
C ASP A 33 3.21 15.67 12.39
N PRO A 34 2.00 16.26 12.26
CA PRO A 34 1.84 17.70 12.25
C PRO A 34 2.19 18.31 13.62
N ILE A 35 3.08 19.32 13.62
CA ILE A 35 3.59 19.96 14.84
C ILE A 35 2.51 20.68 15.69
N THR A 36 1.37 21.04 15.08
CA THR A 36 0.30 21.83 15.70
C THR A 36 -0.93 21.00 16.08
N ASP A 37 -0.81 19.68 16.20
CA ASP A 37 -1.95 18.80 16.38
C ASP A 37 -2.06 18.23 17.80
N ASP A 38 -3.27 18.12 18.32
CA ASP A 38 -3.62 17.61 19.66
C ASP A 38 -3.42 16.07 19.78
N GLY A 39 -2.56 15.47 18.97
CA GLY A 39 -2.17 14.07 18.99
C GLY A 39 -3.14 13.07 18.33
N THR A 40 -4.26 13.56 17.76
CA THR A 40 -5.32 12.70 17.18
C THR A 40 -5.18 12.46 15.68
N LYS A 41 -4.44 13.28 14.94
CA LYS A 41 -4.24 13.12 13.49
C LYS A 41 -2.92 12.40 13.20
N LYS A 42 -2.90 11.10 13.46
CA LYS A 42 -1.86 10.20 12.97
C LYS A 42 -2.33 9.51 11.70
N SER A 43 -1.52 9.60 10.65
CA SER A 43 -1.80 8.92 9.37
C SER A 43 -1.37 7.45 9.47
N ALA A 44 -2.03 6.55 8.75
CA ALA A 44 -1.54 5.19 8.56
C ALA A 44 -0.16 5.17 7.89
N THR A 45 0.67 4.19 8.19
CA THR A 45 2.10 4.19 7.83
C THR A 45 2.57 2.87 7.21
N GLY A 46 3.45 2.94 6.21
CA GLY A 46 3.97 1.75 5.53
C GLY A 46 2.96 1.05 4.62
N LEU A 47 3.16 -0.25 4.41
CA LEU A 47 2.22 -1.11 3.67
C LEU A 47 0.95 -1.33 4.49
N LEU A 48 -0.18 -1.45 3.81
CA LEU A 48 -1.50 -1.50 4.44
C LEU A 48 -2.25 -2.76 4.03
N THR A 49 -2.90 -3.42 4.97
CA THR A 49 -3.83 -4.53 4.71
C THR A 49 -5.18 -4.20 5.31
N VAL A 50 -6.23 -4.30 4.49
CA VAL A 50 -7.61 -4.30 5.00
C VAL A 50 -8.05 -5.76 5.18
N SER A 51 -8.39 -6.13 6.41
CA SER A 51 -8.88 -7.46 6.77
C SER A 51 -10.34 -7.42 7.20
N ARG A 52 -11.05 -8.53 6.98
CA ARG A 52 -12.38 -8.78 7.56
C ARG A 52 -12.25 -9.95 8.54
N ASP A 53 -12.75 -9.76 9.75
CA ASP A 53 -12.75 -10.81 10.76
C ASP A 53 -13.91 -11.81 10.59
N ALA A 54 -14.01 -12.78 11.51
CA ALA A 54 -15.07 -13.79 11.48
C ALA A 54 -16.47 -13.22 11.75
N PHE A 55 -16.57 -12.02 12.34
CA PHE A 55 -17.83 -11.33 12.65
C PHE A 55 -18.24 -10.35 11.54
N GLY A 56 -17.40 -10.16 10.53
CA GLY A 56 -17.63 -9.25 9.41
C GLY A 56 -17.10 -7.83 9.62
N GLU A 57 -16.45 -7.56 10.76
CA GLU A 57 -15.84 -6.27 11.06
C GLU A 57 -14.61 -6.04 10.19
N ILE A 58 -14.47 -4.82 9.67
CA ILE A 58 -13.39 -4.43 8.77
C ILE A 58 -12.38 -3.61 9.55
N SER A 59 -11.12 -4.04 9.52
CA SER A 59 -10.00 -3.36 10.17
C SER A 59 -8.89 -3.03 9.16
N LEU A 60 -8.17 -1.94 9.43
CA LEU A 60 -6.98 -1.52 8.68
C LEU A 60 -5.75 -1.82 9.53
N ASN A 61 -4.84 -2.63 8.99
CA ASN A 61 -3.53 -2.89 9.59
C ASN A 61 -2.46 -2.14 8.80
N ASP A 62 -1.57 -1.44 9.51
CA ASP A 62 -0.45 -0.71 8.92
C ASP A 62 0.89 -1.41 9.25
N LYS A 63 1.97 -1.05 8.54
CA LYS A 63 3.31 -1.68 8.66
C LYS A 63 3.34 -3.20 8.47
N VAL A 64 2.50 -3.71 7.57
CA VAL A 64 2.42 -5.14 7.26
C VAL A 64 3.51 -5.59 6.27
N SER A 65 3.72 -6.90 6.15
CA SER A 65 4.57 -7.47 5.10
C SER A 65 3.84 -7.50 3.76
N TRP A 66 4.58 -7.57 2.65
CA TRP A 66 4.03 -7.74 1.31
C TRP A 66 3.10 -8.95 1.17
N GLU A 67 3.40 -10.06 1.87
CA GLU A 67 2.54 -11.25 1.87
C GLU A 67 1.17 -11.00 2.52
N LEU A 68 1.12 -10.14 3.54
CA LEU A 68 -0.12 -9.76 4.20
C LEU A 68 -0.88 -8.70 3.40
N GLU A 69 -0.18 -7.81 2.72
CA GLU A 69 -0.76 -6.81 1.81
C GLU A 69 -1.59 -7.49 0.70
N ASP A 70 -1.00 -8.49 0.03
CA ASP A 70 -1.64 -9.20 -1.08
C ASP A 70 -2.88 -10.03 -0.67
N LYS A 71 -2.89 -10.53 0.58
CA LYS A 71 -4.00 -11.30 1.17
C LYS A 71 -5.18 -10.43 1.59
N GLY A 72 -5.05 -9.11 1.57
CA GLY A 72 -6.10 -8.19 1.99
C GLY A 72 -7.34 -8.18 1.09
N LEU A 73 -8.35 -7.43 1.55
CA LEU A 73 -9.57 -7.13 0.77
C LEU A 73 -9.28 -6.18 -0.40
N LEU A 74 -8.22 -5.37 -0.31
CA LEU A 74 -7.80 -4.50 -1.40
C LEU A 74 -7.22 -5.33 -2.54
N LYS A 75 -7.58 -4.98 -3.78
CA LYS A 75 -7.13 -5.68 -4.98
C LYS A 75 -6.61 -4.69 -6.01
N THR A 76 -5.54 -5.06 -6.71
CA THR A 76 -4.95 -4.24 -7.77
C THR A 76 -5.94 -4.08 -8.92
N ILE A 77 -6.32 -2.85 -9.24
CA ILE A 77 -7.19 -2.53 -10.39
C ILE A 77 -6.42 -2.01 -11.60
N TYR A 78 -5.19 -1.53 -11.39
CA TYR A 78 -4.34 -0.97 -12.43
C TYR A 78 -2.88 -1.13 -12.03
N LYS A 79 -2.06 -1.63 -12.94
CA LYS A 79 -0.62 -1.80 -12.73
C LYS A 79 0.09 -1.79 -14.09
N ASP A 80 1.19 -1.05 -14.17
CA ASP A 80 2.11 -1.03 -15.32
C ASP A 80 1.43 -0.73 -16.68
N GLY A 81 0.43 0.16 -16.70
CA GLY A 81 -0.29 0.50 -17.94
C GLY A 81 -1.54 -0.34 -18.22
N GLU A 82 -1.77 -1.39 -17.44
CA GLU A 82 -2.84 -2.36 -17.68
C GLU A 82 -3.91 -2.35 -16.58
N PHE A 83 -5.18 -2.44 -16.98
CA PHE A 83 -6.29 -2.61 -16.06
C PHE A 83 -6.45 -4.08 -15.65
N LYS A 84 -6.64 -4.31 -14.36
CA LYS A 84 -6.88 -5.62 -13.74
C LYS A 84 -8.21 -5.61 -12.98
N ASN A 85 -8.76 -6.78 -12.70
CA ASN A 85 -9.96 -6.95 -11.85
C ASN A 85 -11.16 -6.07 -12.25
N GLN A 86 -11.38 -5.90 -13.56
CA GLN A 86 -12.52 -5.14 -14.07
C GLN A 86 -13.83 -5.76 -13.58
N THR A 87 -14.70 -4.91 -13.05
CA THR A 87 -15.99 -5.35 -12.51
C THR A 87 -17.11 -4.70 -13.32
N THR A 88 -18.08 -5.50 -13.73
CA THR A 88 -19.28 -5.04 -14.43
C THR A 88 -20.36 -4.59 -13.45
N LEU A 89 -21.32 -3.77 -13.91
CA LEU A 89 -22.44 -3.34 -13.07
C LEU A 89 -23.28 -4.52 -12.55
N THR A 90 -23.42 -5.59 -13.35
CA THR A 90 -24.13 -6.81 -12.95
C THR A 90 -23.44 -7.49 -11.77
N GLN A 91 -22.12 -7.68 -11.83
CA GLN A 91 -21.34 -8.26 -10.74
C GLN A 91 -21.38 -7.41 -9.45
N ILE A 92 -21.39 -6.07 -9.58
CA ILE A 92 -21.55 -5.17 -8.44
C ILE A 92 -22.92 -5.40 -7.78
N ARG A 93 -23.99 -5.48 -8.58
CA ARG A 93 -25.35 -5.72 -8.08
C ARG A 93 -25.50 -7.08 -7.42
N GLU A 94 -24.86 -8.12 -7.95
CA GLU A 94 -24.84 -9.46 -7.34
C GLU A 94 -24.14 -9.44 -5.98
N ARG A 95 -23.01 -8.73 -5.85
CA ARG A 95 -22.28 -8.61 -4.59
C ARG A 95 -23.09 -7.91 -3.48
N LEU A 96 -23.93 -6.93 -3.84
CA LEU A 96 -24.78 -6.21 -2.88
C LEU A 96 -25.97 -7.03 -2.35
N LYS A 97 -26.30 -8.16 -2.98
CA LYS A 97 -27.39 -9.05 -2.54
C LYS A 97 -26.94 -10.09 -1.50
N GLN A 98 -25.63 -10.21 -1.28
CA GLN A 98 -25.03 -11.05 -0.24
C GLN A 98 -25.08 -10.32 1.10
#